data_AF-A0A9E8AYC7-F1
#
_entry.id   AF-A0A9E8AYC7-F1
#
_cell.length_a   1.000
_cell.length_b   1.000
_cell.length_c   1.000
_cell.angle_alpha   90.00
_cell.angle_beta   90.00
_cell.angle_gamma   90.00
#
_symmetry.space_group_name_H-M   'P 1'
#
loop_
_entity.id
_entity.type
_entity.pdbx_description
1 polymer ?
#
loop_
_entity_poly.entity_id
_entity_poly.type
_entity_poly.pdbx_seq_one_letter_code
_entity_poly.pdbx_strand_id
1 'polypeptide(L)'
;MPGQPELAMGAIAEDGTRYLNTLLVDRLHIPQEAIERVEAEEKAVMAVRTRLFREVRPQADVTGRTVILVDDGVATGATMELAVQVLRKRGADWIIVAVPVGPPGTIERFSEVADQCVCLLEPPRFSSVGLWYLDFNQVSEDEVIQALKASMADLRGRNPEGT
;
A
#
# COMPACT_ATOMS: atom_id res chain seq x y z
N MET A 1 -0.89 12.31 10.94
CA MET A 1 -0.32 13.40 11.78
C MET A 1 1.01 12.92 12.36
N PRO A 2 1.99 13.79 12.65
CA PRO A 2 3.16 13.40 13.42
C PRO A 2 2.71 12.67 14.70
N GLY A 3 3.14 11.41 14.87
CA GLY A 3 2.81 10.59 16.05
C GLY A 3 1.44 9.88 16.04
N GLN A 4 0.62 9.99 14.99
CA GLN A 4 -0.64 9.24 14.86
C GLN A 4 -0.82 8.69 13.44
N PRO A 5 -0.15 7.57 13.10
CA PRO A 5 -0.31 6.87 11.82
C PRO A 5 -1.74 6.36 11.62
N GLU A 6 -2.44 6.05 12.72
CA GLU A 6 -3.83 5.56 12.75
C GLU A 6 -4.86 6.63 12.32
N LEU A 7 -4.45 7.90 12.27
CA LEU A 7 -5.20 9.04 11.74
C LEU A 7 -4.56 9.55 10.45
N ALA A 8 -4.38 8.64 9.49
CA ALA A 8 -4.01 9.01 8.13
C ALA A 8 -5.06 9.95 7.54
N MET A 9 -4.65 11.19 7.27
CA MET A 9 -5.50 12.21 6.64
C MET A 9 -5.78 11.90 5.17
N GLY A 10 -4.87 11.16 4.54
CA GLY A 10 -4.93 10.79 3.14
C GLY A 10 -3.77 9.88 2.76
N ALA A 11 -3.71 9.55 1.46
CA ALA A 11 -2.64 8.80 0.84
C ALA A 11 -2.38 9.36 -0.57
N ILE A 12 -1.16 9.19 -1.08
CA ILE A 12 -0.77 9.60 -2.43
C ILE A 12 -0.07 8.45 -3.15
N ALA A 13 -0.20 8.43 -4.47
CA ALA A 13 0.42 7.45 -5.35
C ALA A 13 1.40 8.11 -6.33
N GLU A 14 2.29 7.29 -6.92
CA GLU A 14 3.31 7.72 -7.88
C GLU A 14 2.71 8.43 -9.11
N ASP A 15 1.49 8.06 -9.51
CA ASP A 15 0.77 8.66 -10.65
C ASP A 15 0.06 9.97 -10.31
N GLY A 16 0.23 10.47 -9.08
CA GLY A 16 -0.44 11.66 -8.57
C GLY A 16 -1.87 11.43 -8.09
N THR A 17 -2.39 10.19 -8.13
CA THR A 17 -3.68 9.88 -7.50
C THR A 17 -3.57 10.14 -6.00
N ARG A 18 -4.58 10.82 -5.45
CA ARG A 18 -4.68 11.13 -4.03
C ARG A 18 -5.98 10.60 -3.45
N TYR A 19 -5.91 10.16 -2.21
CA TYR A 19 -7.05 9.89 -1.35
C TYR A 19 -6.99 10.83 -0.15
N LEU A 20 -8.13 11.38 0.26
CA LEU A 20 -8.23 12.23 1.44
C LEU A 20 -9.46 11.80 2.25
N ASN A 21 -9.27 11.60 3.55
CA ASN A 21 -10.36 11.37 4.48
C ASN A 21 -11.03 12.72 4.79
N THR A 22 -11.99 13.11 3.95
CA THR A 22 -12.70 14.39 4.06
C THR A 22 -13.41 14.53 5.40
N LEU A 23 -14.03 13.46 5.92
CA LEU A 23 -14.67 13.47 7.24
C LEU A 23 -13.70 13.83 8.36
N LEU A 24 -12.46 13.32 8.31
CA LEU A 24 -11.44 13.64 9.30
C LEU A 24 -10.92 15.06 9.13
N VAL A 25 -10.66 15.49 7.89
CA VAL A 25 -10.22 16.84 7.54
C VAL A 25 -11.22 17.88 8.03
N ASP A 26 -12.50 17.66 7.75
CA ASP A 26 -13.60 18.55 8.14
C ASP A 26 -13.76 18.59 9.67
N ARG A 27 -13.77 17.42 10.32
CA ARG A 27 -13.93 17.32 11.78
C ARG A 27 -12.80 18.03 12.54
N LEU A 28 -11.57 17.89 12.04
CA LEU A 28 -10.38 18.49 12.64
C LEU A 28 -10.09 19.90 12.14
N HIS A 29 -10.92 20.44 11.24
CA HIS A 29 -10.75 21.77 10.61
C HIS A 29 -9.33 21.97 10.06
N ILE A 30 -8.82 20.96 9.36
CA ILE A 30 -7.44 20.99 8.86
C ILE A 30 -7.38 21.97 7.67
N PRO A 31 -6.54 23.01 7.74
CA PRO A 31 -6.46 23.99 6.67
C PRO A 31 -5.84 23.37 5.41
N GLN A 32 -6.40 23.73 4.26
CA GLN A 32 -5.97 23.24 2.95
C GLN A 32 -4.46 23.40 2.71
N GLU A 33 -3.89 24.52 3.15
CA GLU A 33 -2.45 24.82 3.05
C GLU A 33 -1.58 23.81 3.83
N ALA A 34 -2.07 23.29 4.96
CA ALA A 34 -1.37 22.27 5.72
C ALA A 34 -1.42 20.92 5.00
N ILE A 35 -2.53 20.61 4.34
CA ILE A 35 -2.67 19.40 3.52
C ILE A 35 -1.69 19.45 2.35
N GLU A 36 -1.65 20.58 1.64
CA GLU A 36 -0.76 20.78 0.48
C GLU A 36 0.72 20.71 0.87
N ARG A 37 1.08 21.27 2.03
CA ARG A 37 2.45 21.18 2.54
C ARG A 37 2.86 19.73 2.82
N VAL A 38 2.02 18.98 3.55
CA VAL A 38 2.29 17.56 3.85
C VAL A 38 2.32 16.75 2.55
N GLU A 39 1.40 16.99 1.63
CA GLU A 39 1.39 16.33 0.32
C GLU A 39 2.68 16.58 -0.46
N ALA A 40 3.21 17.80 -0.46
CA ALA A 40 4.47 18.13 -1.14
C ALA A 40 5.68 17.43 -0.49
N GLU A 41 5.74 17.39 0.84
CA GLU A 41 6.79 16.71 1.59
C GLU A 41 6.79 15.19 1.30
N GLU A 42 5.62 14.55 1.39
CA GLU A 42 5.47 13.12 1.14
C GLU A 42 5.74 12.76 -0.33
N LYS A 43 5.37 13.63 -1.29
CA LYS A 43 5.72 13.44 -2.71
C LYS A 43 7.22 13.47 -2.94
N ALA A 44 7.95 14.35 -2.26
CA ALA A 44 9.40 14.41 -2.39
C ALA A 44 10.07 13.13 -1.86
N VAL A 45 9.62 12.63 -0.70
CA VAL A 45 10.11 11.36 -0.12
C VAL A 45 9.78 10.18 -1.03
N MET A 46 8.53 10.09 -1.50
CA MET A 46 8.10 9.05 -2.43
C MET A 46 8.92 9.06 -3.72
N ALA A 47 9.17 10.23 -4.32
CA ALA A 47 9.94 10.34 -5.56
C ALA A 47 11.37 9.78 -5.42
N VAL A 48 12.04 10.05 -4.30
CA VAL A 48 13.37 9.50 -4.00
C VAL A 48 13.30 7.97 -3.87
N ARG A 49 12.35 7.46 -3.08
CA ARG A 49 12.18 6.01 -2.86
C ARG A 49 11.80 5.26 -4.13
N THR A 50 10.84 5.77 -4.89
CA THR A 50 10.44 5.21 -6.18
C THR A 50 11.64 5.11 -7.10
N ARG A 51 12.48 6.16 -7.22
CA ARG A 51 13.69 6.09 -8.04
C ARG A 51 14.62 4.96 -7.58
N LEU A 52 14.95 4.90 -6.29
CA LEU A 52 15.84 3.88 -5.73
C LEU A 52 15.31 2.46 -5.99
N PHE A 53 14.02 2.22 -5.77
CA PHE A 53 13.41 0.91 -5.99
C PHE A 53 13.33 0.55 -7.48
N ARG A 54 13.09 1.52 -8.37
CA ARG A 54 13.01 1.29 -9.82
C ARG A 54 14.37 1.04 -10.47
N GLU A 55 15.45 1.57 -9.90
CA GLU A 55 16.82 1.26 -10.33
C GLU A 55 17.17 -0.22 -10.15
N VAL A 56 16.61 -0.87 -9.12
CA VAL A 56 16.88 -2.29 -8.83
C VAL A 56 15.80 -3.23 -9.36
N ARG A 57 14.57 -2.76 -9.55
CA ARG A 57 13.49 -3.52 -10.18
C ARG A 57 12.52 -2.60 -10.93
N PRO A 58 12.45 -2.71 -12.27
CA PRO A 58 11.46 -1.98 -13.06
C PRO A 58 10.03 -2.27 -12.60
N GLN A 59 9.15 -1.30 -12.82
CA GLN A 59 7.73 -1.47 -12.52
C GLN A 59 7.15 -2.60 -13.36
N ALA A 60 6.40 -3.51 -12.73
CA ALA A 60 5.74 -4.59 -13.43
C ALA A 60 4.58 -4.06 -14.30
N ASP A 61 4.43 -4.59 -15.51
CA ASP A 61 3.22 -4.42 -16.30
C ASP A 61 2.11 -5.32 -15.75
N VAL A 62 1.00 -4.68 -15.37
CA VAL A 62 -0.17 -5.34 -14.75
C VAL A 62 -1.35 -5.44 -15.71
N THR A 63 -1.20 -4.97 -16.95
CA THR A 63 -2.28 -4.95 -17.95
C THR A 63 -2.80 -6.36 -18.21
N GLY A 64 -4.09 -6.58 -18.00
CA GLY A 64 -4.75 -7.88 -18.19
C GLY A 64 -4.32 -8.95 -17.19
N ARG A 65 -3.67 -8.59 -16.08
CA ARG A 65 -3.16 -9.54 -15.08
C ARG A 65 -4.05 -9.61 -13.84
N THR A 66 -4.04 -10.77 -13.19
CA THR A 66 -4.42 -10.90 -11.80
C THR A 66 -3.30 -10.38 -10.90
N VAL A 67 -3.62 -9.45 -10.02
CA VAL A 67 -2.68 -8.83 -9.07
C VAL A 67 -3.09 -9.20 -7.65
N ILE A 68 -2.13 -9.68 -6.87
CA ILE A 68 -2.29 -9.89 -5.43
C ILE A 68 -1.56 -8.74 -4.73
N LEU A 69 -2.32 -7.92 -4.02
CA LEU A 69 -1.82 -6.81 -3.24
C LEU A 69 -1.75 -7.23 -1.77
N VAL A 70 -0.55 -7.13 -1.19
CA VAL A 70 -0.22 -7.68 0.13
C VAL A 70 0.34 -6.59 1.03
N ASP A 71 0.03 -6.66 2.32
CA ASP A 71 0.65 -5.87 3.39
C ASP A 71 0.75 -6.72 4.67
N ASP A 72 1.48 -6.25 5.68
CA ASP A 72 1.61 -6.93 6.99
C ASP A 72 0.30 -6.89 7.81
N GLY A 73 -0.55 -5.92 7.53
CA GLY A 73 -1.88 -5.81 8.09
C GLY A 73 -2.51 -4.52 7.65
N VAL A 74 -3.73 -4.28 8.10
CA VAL A 74 -4.45 -3.06 7.77
C VAL A 74 -5.13 -2.48 9.00
N ALA A 75 -4.93 -1.19 9.23
CA ALA A 75 -5.73 -0.41 10.18
C ALA A 75 -6.89 0.29 9.46
N THR A 76 -6.59 1.40 8.79
CA THR A 76 -7.61 2.24 8.12
C THR A 76 -7.89 1.85 6.68
N GLY A 77 -7.00 1.13 6.00
CA GLY A 77 -7.19 0.68 4.61
C GLY A 77 -6.99 1.74 3.54
N ALA A 78 -6.80 3.02 3.89
CA ALA A 78 -6.72 4.12 2.92
C ALA A 78 -5.62 3.93 1.85
N THR A 79 -4.42 3.53 2.25
CA THR A 79 -3.30 3.27 1.32
C THR A 79 -3.61 2.09 0.39
N MET A 80 -4.23 1.04 0.94
CA MET A 80 -4.60 -0.16 0.19
C MET A 80 -5.70 0.14 -0.84
N GLU A 81 -6.75 0.89 -0.45
CA GLU A 81 -7.81 1.35 -1.36
C GLU A 81 -7.24 2.19 -2.50
N LEU A 82 -6.33 3.13 -2.19
CA LEU A 82 -5.66 3.93 -3.20
C LEU A 82 -4.83 3.06 -4.16
N ALA A 83 -4.10 2.08 -3.64
CA ALA A 83 -3.31 1.16 -4.45
C ALA A 83 -4.20 0.31 -5.37
N VAL A 84 -5.35 -0.17 -4.91
CA VAL A 84 -6.35 -0.86 -5.74
C VAL A 84 -6.83 0.03 -6.89
N GLN A 85 -7.18 1.30 -6.61
CA GLN A 85 -7.59 2.25 -7.64
C GLN A 85 -6.50 2.49 -8.69
N VAL A 86 -5.24 2.64 -8.26
CA VAL A 86 -4.10 2.81 -9.17
C VAL A 86 -3.89 1.57 -10.04
N LEU A 87 -3.97 0.37 -9.45
CA LEU A 87 -3.85 -0.89 -10.20
C LEU A 87 -4.95 -1.04 -11.26
N ARG A 88 -6.19 -0.67 -10.93
CA ARG A 88 -7.30 -0.63 -11.90
C ARG A 88 -7.02 0.32 -13.05
N LYS A 89 -6.61 1.56 -12.76
CA LYS A 89 -6.25 2.54 -13.81
C LYS A 89 -5.12 2.04 -14.72
N ARG A 90 -4.21 1.22 -14.17
CA ARG A 90 -3.11 0.59 -14.91
C ARG A 90 -3.51 -0.68 -15.67
N GLY A 91 -4.80 -1.04 -15.67
CA GLY A 91 -5.34 -2.14 -16.47
C GLY A 91 -5.28 -3.52 -15.82
N ALA A 92 -5.13 -3.62 -14.49
CA ALA A 92 -5.25 -4.90 -13.79
C ALA A 92 -6.67 -5.47 -13.92
N ASP A 93 -6.76 -6.73 -14.37
CA ASP A 93 -8.02 -7.40 -14.68
C ASP A 93 -8.71 -7.91 -13.41
N TRP A 94 -7.93 -8.52 -12.52
CA TRP A 94 -8.41 -9.04 -11.23
C TRP A 94 -7.49 -8.60 -10.10
N ILE A 95 -8.02 -8.10 -8.99
CA ILE A 95 -7.27 -7.60 -7.84
C ILE A 95 -7.74 -8.30 -6.57
N ILE A 96 -6.79 -8.96 -5.91
CA ILE A 96 -6.97 -9.62 -4.62
C ILE A 96 -6.21 -8.82 -3.56
N VAL A 97 -6.89 -8.34 -2.53
CA VAL A 97 -6.25 -7.80 -1.33
C VAL A 97 -6.03 -8.96 -0.36
N ALA A 98 -4.80 -9.18 0.09
CA ALA A 98 -4.46 -10.24 1.01
C ALA A 98 -3.66 -9.69 2.20
N VAL A 99 -4.23 -9.77 3.41
CA VAL A 99 -3.61 -9.23 4.62
C VAL A 99 -3.73 -10.22 5.79
N PRO A 100 -2.71 -10.36 6.65
CA PRO A 100 -2.78 -11.23 7.82
C PRO A 100 -3.83 -10.77 8.84
N VAL A 101 -3.98 -9.47 9.08
CA VAL A 101 -4.87 -8.95 10.12
C VAL A 101 -5.47 -7.59 9.76
N GLY A 102 -6.74 -7.36 10.13
CA GLY A 102 -7.37 -6.05 10.04
C GLY A 102 -8.73 -5.98 10.75
N PRO A 103 -9.27 -4.79 11.05
CA PRO A 103 -10.58 -4.68 11.68
C PRO A 103 -11.69 -5.11 10.69
N PRO A 104 -12.75 -5.80 11.16
CA PRO A 104 -13.83 -6.29 10.30
C PRO A 104 -14.39 -5.21 9.36
N GLY A 105 -14.63 -4.01 9.87
CA GLY A 105 -15.17 -2.90 9.07
C GLY A 105 -14.23 -2.35 8.00
N THR A 106 -12.91 -2.57 8.10
CA THR A 106 -11.98 -2.26 6.99
C THR A 106 -11.97 -3.37 5.96
N ILE A 107 -12.02 -4.63 6.41
CA ILE A 107 -12.07 -5.79 5.50
C ILE A 107 -13.35 -5.79 4.67
N GLU A 108 -14.49 -5.46 5.28
CA GLU A 108 -15.76 -5.30 4.58
C GLU A 108 -15.68 -4.24 3.47
N ARG A 109 -15.07 -3.08 3.74
CA ARG A 109 -14.89 -2.01 2.74
C ARG A 109 -14.01 -2.43 1.56
N PHE A 110 -13.06 -3.36 1.74
CA PHE A 110 -12.27 -3.84 0.62
C PHE A 110 -13.09 -4.63 -0.42
N SER A 111 -14.21 -5.23 -0.01
CA SER A 111 -15.13 -5.89 -0.96
C SER A 111 -15.81 -4.91 -1.92
N GLU A 112 -15.82 -3.61 -1.62
CA GLU A 112 -16.38 -2.57 -2.48
C GLU A 112 -15.39 -2.11 -3.57
N VAL A 113 -14.09 -2.32 -3.36
CA VAL A 113 -13.04 -1.77 -4.25
C VAL A 113 -12.20 -2.84 -4.96
N ALA A 114 -12.03 -4.02 -4.37
CA ALA A 114 -11.27 -5.15 -4.91
C ALA A 114 -12.21 -6.31 -5.28
N ASP A 115 -11.77 -7.21 -6.18
CA ASP A 115 -12.60 -8.38 -6.55
C ASP A 115 -12.67 -9.42 -5.44
N GLN A 116 -11.63 -9.47 -4.61
CA GLN A 116 -11.55 -10.39 -3.49
C GLN A 116 -10.70 -9.79 -2.38
N CYS A 117 -11.14 -10.00 -1.14
CA CYS A 117 -10.32 -9.78 0.05
C CYS A 117 -10.09 -11.10 0.79
N VAL A 118 -8.85 -11.34 1.20
CA VAL A 118 -8.44 -12.46 2.04
C VAL A 118 -7.81 -11.89 3.29
N CYS A 119 -8.50 -12.02 4.43
CA CYS A 119 -7.98 -11.67 5.74
C CYS A 119 -7.88 -12.92 6.61
N LEU A 120 -6.72 -13.15 7.26
CA LEU A 120 -6.58 -14.32 8.13
C LEU A 120 -7.23 -14.09 9.51
N LEU A 121 -7.16 -12.86 10.03
CA LEU A 121 -7.68 -12.50 11.35
C LEU A 121 -8.43 -11.17 11.31
N GLU A 122 -9.69 -11.19 11.76
CA GLU A 122 -10.57 -10.03 11.84
C GLU A 122 -10.99 -9.71 13.28
N PRO A 123 -10.06 -9.24 14.13
CA PRO A 123 -10.34 -9.01 15.55
C PRO A 123 -11.35 -7.86 15.76
N PRO A 124 -12.46 -8.07 16.50
CA PRO A 124 -13.44 -7.01 16.78
C PRO A 124 -12.86 -5.83 17.58
N ARG A 125 -11.79 -6.08 18.36
CA ARG A 125 -11.04 -5.06 19.10
C ARG A 125 -9.64 -4.92 18.50
N PHE A 126 -9.59 -4.33 17.32
CA PHE A 126 -8.34 -3.97 16.66
C PHE A 126 -7.81 -2.65 17.21
N SER A 127 -6.49 -2.53 17.38
CA SER A 127 -5.83 -1.26 17.72
C SER A 127 -4.75 -0.95 16.70
N SER A 128 -3.69 -1.77 16.65
CA SER A 128 -2.61 -1.62 15.68
C SER A 128 -2.19 -2.97 15.12
N VAL A 129 -1.55 -2.95 13.95
CA VAL A 129 -1.03 -4.17 13.28
C VAL A 129 0.04 -4.84 14.15
N GLY A 130 0.96 -4.06 14.73
CA GLY A 130 2.10 -4.59 15.47
C GLY A 130 1.75 -5.41 16.72
N LEU A 131 0.54 -5.28 17.28
CA LEU A 131 0.09 -6.13 18.40
C LEU A 131 -0.11 -7.60 18.02
N TRP A 132 -0.20 -7.89 16.72
CA TRP A 132 -0.43 -9.23 16.19
C TRP A 132 0.85 -9.95 15.78
N TYR A 133 2.00 -9.32 16.01
CA TYR A 133 3.32 -9.82 15.66
C TYR A 133 4.19 -9.96 16.91
N LEU A 134 4.84 -11.12 17.07
CA LEU A 134 5.84 -11.32 18.12
C LEU A 134 7.10 -10.45 17.87
N ASP A 135 7.45 -10.27 16.60
CA ASP A 135 8.50 -9.39 16.13
C ASP A 135 7.89 -8.45 15.09
N PHE A 136 7.90 -7.15 15.40
CA PHE A 136 7.42 -6.08 14.53
C PHE A 136 8.51 -5.02 14.32
N ASN A 137 9.75 -5.48 14.13
CA ASN A 137 10.87 -4.62 13.80
C ASN A 137 10.67 -3.93 12.45
N GLN A 138 11.15 -2.68 12.37
CA GLN A 138 11.04 -1.89 11.14
C GLN A 138 11.91 -2.50 10.03
N VAL A 139 11.29 -2.75 8.87
CA VAL A 139 12.01 -3.15 7.66
C VAL A 139 12.72 -1.93 7.07
N SER A 140 14.04 -2.03 6.90
CA SER A 140 14.88 -0.97 6.35
C SER A 140 14.78 -0.89 4.82
N GLU A 141 15.15 0.26 4.25
CA GLU A 141 15.19 0.45 2.79
C GLU A 141 16.18 -0.50 2.12
N ASP A 142 17.30 -0.80 2.78
CA ASP A 142 18.29 -1.75 2.28
C ASP A 142 17.72 -3.17 2.19
N GLU A 143 16.95 -3.62 3.19
CA GLU A 143 16.29 -4.93 3.16
C GLU A 143 15.29 -5.03 2.00
N VAL A 144 14.50 -3.97 1.76
CA VAL A 144 13.59 -3.90 0.61
C VAL A 144 14.39 -4.00 -0.70
N ILE A 145 15.49 -3.26 -0.83
CA ILE A 145 16.34 -3.29 -2.03
C ILE A 145 16.91 -4.69 -2.27
N GLN A 146 17.39 -5.38 -1.23
CA GLN A 146 17.90 -6.75 -1.36
C GLN A 146 16.80 -7.73 -1.78
N ALA A 147 15.60 -7.63 -1.20
CA ALA A 147 14.46 -8.46 -1.58
C ALA A 147 14.04 -8.25 -3.04
N LEU A 148 14.01 -7.00 -3.51
CA LEU A 148 13.68 -6.68 -4.91
C LEU A 148 14.72 -7.26 -5.89
N LYS A 149 16.02 -7.19 -5.55
CA LYS A 149 17.10 -7.78 -6.34
C LYS A 149 17.01 -9.31 -6.40
N ALA A 150 16.79 -9.95 -5.25
CA ALA A 150 16.65 -11.41 -5.16
C ALA A 150 15.48 -11.90 -6.01
N SER A 151 14.32 -11.23 -5.94
CA SER A 151 13.15 -11.60 -6.72
C SER A 151 13.37 -11.44 -8.24
N MET A 152 14.16 -10.46 -8.70
CA MET A 152 14.55 -10.38 -10.11
C MET A 152 15.44 -11.54 -10.55
N ALA A 153 16.36 -12.00 -9.70
CA ALA A 153 17.21 -13.15 -9.99
C ALA A 153 16.36 -14.43 -10.15
N ASP A 154 15.39 -14.64 -9.27
CA ASP A 154 14.47 -15.77 -9.34
C ASP A 154 13.62 -15.75 -10.61
N LEU A 155 13.12 -14.59 -11.03
CA LEU A 155 12.36 -14.44 -12.28
C LEU A 155 13.22 -14.77 -13.51
N ARG A 156 14.51 -14.37 -13.51
CA ARG A 156 15.45 -14.72 -14.59
C ARG A 156 15.79 -16.21 -14.60
N GLY A 157 15.93 -16.83 -13.43
CA GLY A 157 16.19 -18.28 -13.30
C GLY A 157 14.98 -19.15 -13.67
N ARG A 158 13.76 -18.64 -13.52
CA ARG A 158 12.50 -19.31 -13.91
C ARG A 158 12.13 -19.17 -15.39
N ASN A 159 13.00 -18.60 -16.22
CA ASN A 159 12.80 -18.52 -17.66
C ASN A 159 13.68 -19.55 -18.39
N PRO A 160 13.36 -20.87 -18.37
CA PRO A 160 14.17 -21.90 -19.00
C PRO A 160 13.85 -22.09 -20.49
N GLU A 161 13.43 -21.07 -21.24
CA GLU A 161 13.25 -21.22 -22.70
C GLU A 161 13.31 -19.86 -23.42
N GLY A 162 14.51 -19.55 -23.91
CA GLY A 162 14.73 -18.64 -25.02
C GLY A 162 15.48 -19.41 -26.11
N THR A 163 14.75 -20.16 -26.94
CA THR A 163 15.20 -20.59 -28.28
C THR A 163 14.11 -20.24 -29.26
#